data_AF-A0A2S8RWQ1-F1
#
_entry.id   AF-A0A2S8RWQ1-F1
#
_cell.length_a   1.000
_cell.length_b   1.000
_cell.length_c   1.000
_cell.angle_alpha   90.00
_cell.angle_beta   90.00
_cell.angle_gamma   90.00
#
_symmetry.space_group_name_H-M   'P 1'
#
loop_
_entity.id
_entity.type
_entity.pdbx_description
1 polymer ?
#
loop_
_entity_poly.entity_id
_entity_poly.type
_entity_poly.pdbx_seq_one_letter_code
_entity_poly.pdbx_strand_id
1 'polypeptide(L)'
;MKASARKSLGEFKPLIIHDSGRTEVVGKRGHTEHWQALTNGGETYHPVRGVTFPDRGEAVAYAQRHIDRLLEARARRDRERAERHARYATQSS
;
A
#
# COMPACT_ATOMS: atom_id res chain seq x y z
N MET A 1 10.30 6.51 4.02
CA MET A 1 9.39 5.35 4.16
C MET A 1 10.12 4.17 4.83
N LYS A 2 9.45 3.44 5.73
CA LYS A 2 10.02 2.29 6.47
C LYS A 2 9.06 1.09 6.46
N ALA A 3 9.58 -0.11 6.16
CA ALA A 3 8.83 -1.36 6.27
C ALA A 3 8.66 -1.79 7.73
N SER A 4 7.47 -2.29 8.08
CA SER A 4 7.14 -2.77 9.42
C SER A 4 6.02 -3.82 9.37
N ALA A 5 5.64 -4.34 10.53
CA ALA A 5 4.51 -5.26 10.68
C ALA A 5 3.81 -5.11 12.03
N ARG A 6 2.50 -5.36 12.08
CA ARG A 6 1.68 -5.31 13.30
C ARG A 6 0.88 -6.60 13.47
N LYS A 7 0.91 -7.15 14.68
CA LYS A 7 0.16 -8.36 15.04
C LYS A 7 -1.34 -8.05 15.14
N SER A 8 -2.18 -8.91 14.57
CA SER A 8 -3.64 -8.78 14.50
C SER A 8 -4.23 -10.19 14.42
N LEU A 9 -5.08 -10.58 15.38
CA LEU A 9 -5.77 -11.88 15.39
C LEU A 9 -4.83 -13.08 15.19
N GLY A 10 -3.66 -13.07 15.83
CA GLY A 10 -2.67 -14.16 15.78
C GLY A 10 -1.62 -14.03 14.67
N GLU A 11 -1.90 -13.27 13.61
CA GLU A 11 -1.01 -13.12 12.45
C GLU A 11 -0.42 -11.69 12.35
N PHE A 12 0.52 -11.48 11.43
CA PHE A 12 1.19 -10.20 11.17
C PHE A 12 0.69 -9.55 9.88
N LYS A 13 0.24 -8.31 9.97
CA LYS A 13 -0.09 -7.46 8.81
C LYS A 13 1.14 -6.64 8.39
N PRO A 14 1.52 -6.62 7.11
CA PRO A 14 2.61 -5.80 6.60
C PRO A 14 2.22 -4.31 6.60
N LEU A 15 3.16 -3.45 6.95
CA LEU A 15 2.94 -2.00 7.10
C LEU A 15 4.05 -1.20 6.43
N ILE A 16 3.68 -0.03 5.91
CA ILE A 16 4.62 1.04 5.54
C ILE A 16 4.39 2.22 6.47
N ILE A 17 5.46 2.69 7.11
CA ILE A 17 5.48 3.94 7.88
C ILE A 17 6.06 5.01 6.96
N HIS A 18 5.25 6.01 6.63
CA HIS A 18 5.65 7.15 5.82
C HIS A 18 6.44 8.16 6.68
N ASP A 19 7.23 9.01 6.05
CA ASP A 19 8.06 10.00 6.77
C ASP A 19 7.20 11.05 7.50
N SER A 20 5.94 11.21 7.10
CA SER A 20 4.92 12.00 7.81
C SER A 20 4.37 11.33 9.08
N GLY A 21 4.81 10.11 9.42
CA GLY A 21 4.25 9.30 10.50
C GLY A 21 2.97 8.54 10.13
N ARG A 22 2.38 8.79 8.94
CA ARG A 22 1.22 8.03 8.44
C ARG A 22 1.59 6.55 8.28
N THR A 23 0.75 5.65 8.78
CA THR A 23 0.91 4.20 8.58
C THR A 23 -0.06 3.66 7.54
N GLU A 24 0.42 2.78 6.68
CA GLU A 24 -0.35 2.15 5.61
C GLU A 24 -0.26 0.63 5.71
N VAL A 25 -1.39 -0.06 5.72
CA VAL A 25 -1.45 -1.53 5.64
C VAL A 25 -1.29 -1.95 4.19
N VAL A 26 -0.28 -2.77 3.92
CA VAL A 26 0.08 -3.22 2.57
C VAL A 26 -0.70 -4.49 2.21
N GLY A 27 -0.94 -4.71 0.92
CA GLY A 27 -1.57 -5.94 0.47
C GLY A 27 -3.03 -6.04 0.90
N LYS A 28 -3.74 -4.90 1.02
CA LYS A 28 -5.20 -4.91 1.13
C LYS A 28 -5.78 -5.67 -0.06
N ARG A 29 -6.23 -6.90 0.17
CA ARG A 29 -7.05 -7.67 -0.77
C ARG A 29 -8.47 -7.58 -0.26
N GLY A 30 -9.32 -6.90 -1.00
CA GLY A 30 -10.74 -6.84 -0.72
C GLY A 30 -11.45 -6.07 -1.81
N HIS A 31 -12.31 -6.76 -2.55
CA HIS A 31 -13.52 -6.14 -3.06
C HIS A 31 -14.44 -5.85 -1.87
N THR A 32 -15.30 -4.84 -2.02
CA THR A 32 -16.37 -4.56 -1.06
C THR A 32 -17.31 -5.75 -1.00
N GLU A 33 -17.28 -6.54 0.08
CA GLU A 33 -18.34 -7.51 0.36
C GLU A 33 -19.38 -6.82 1.24
N HIS A 34 -20.60 -6.70 0.70
CA HIS A 34 -21.76 -6.20 1.43
C HIS A 34 -22.37 -7.34 2.25
N TRP A 35 -22.22 -7.26 3.56
CA TRP A 35 -22.91 -8.16 4.49
C TRP A 35 -24.14 -7.43 5.05
N GLN A 36 -25.33 -7.94 4.74
CA GLN A 36 -26.58 -7.42 5.29
C GLN A 36 -26.83 -8.08 6.64
N ALA A 37 -26.77 -7.32 7.73
CA ALA A 37 -27.15 -7.81 9.05
C ALA A 37 -28.65 -8.14 9.07
N LEU A 38 -29.02 -9.34 9.56
CA LEU A 38 -30.41 -9.81 9.69
C LEU A 38 -31.18 -9.11 10.83
N THR A 39 -30.52 -8.28 11.63
CA THR A 39 -31.12 -7.52 12.73
C THR A 39 -30.80 -6.04 12.57
N ASN A 40 -31.86 -5.23 12.67
CA ASN A 40 -31.92 -3.80 12.33
C ASN A 40 -30.73 -2.97 12.85
N GLY A 41 -30.06 -2.28 11.93
CA GLY A 41 -29.02 -1.30 12.22
C GLY A 41 -27.71 -1.57 11.49
N GLY A 42 -27.76 -2.01 10.23
CA GLY A 42 -26.61 -2.44 9.43
C GLY A 42 -25.44 -1.46 9.47
N GLU A 43 -24.52 -1.66 10.40
CA GLU A 43 -23.21 -1.04 10.37
C GLU A 43 -22.46 -1.66 9.20
N THR A 44 -21.93 -0.80 8.32
CA THR A 44 -21.03 -1.26 7.26
C THR A 44 -19.74 -1.73 7.93
N TYR A 45 -19.66 -3.02 8.23
CA TYR A 45 -18.42 -3.64 8.68
C TYR A 45 -17.48 -3.75 7.47
N HIS A 46 -16.27 -3.22 7.60
CA HIS A 46 -15.22 -3.35 6.60
C HIS A 46 -14.24 -4.46 7.02
N PRO A 47 -14.48 -5.76 6.74
CA PRO A 47 -13.46 -6.78 6.94
C PRO A 47 -12.37 -6.62 5.88
N VAL A 48 -11.49 -5.63 6.06
CA VAL A 48 -10.26 -5.54 5.26
C VAL A 48 -9.31 -6.62 5.76
N ARG A 49 -9.46 -7.85 5.27
CA ARG A 49 -8.40 -8.87 5.38
C ARG A 49 -7.31 -8.54 4.38
N GLY A 50 -6.49 -7.54 4.72
CA GLY A 50 -5.19 -7.39 4.07
C GLY A 50 -4.37 -8.68 4.25
N VAL A 51 -3.42 -8.92 3.36
CA VAL A 51 -2.52 -10.07 3.45
C VAL A 51 -1.93 -10.13 4.86
N THR A 52 -1.99 -11.31 5.46
CA THR A 52 -1.42 -11.62 6.76
C THR A 52 -0.37 -12.70 6.63
N PHE A 53 0.58 -12.71 7.56
CA PHE A 53 1.67 -13.68 7.60
C PHE A 53 1.79 -14.28 9.01
N PRO A 54 2.11 -15.56 9.13
CA PRO A 54 2.37 -16.16 10.44
C PRO A 54 3.65 -15.61 11.08
N ASP A 55 4.64 -15.25 10.25
CA ASP A 55 5.92 -14.69 10.68
C ASP A 55 6.00 -13.16 10.49
N ARG A 56 6.66 -12.49 11.45
CA ARG A 56 6.86 -11.03 11.42
C ARG A 56 7.86 -10.64 10.32
N GLY A 57 8.94 -11.41 10.16
CA GLY A 57 9.97 -11.17 9.16
C GLY A 57 9.40 -11.22 7.74
N GLU A 58 8.57 -12.22 7.45
CA GLU A 58 7.86 -12.33 6.17
C GLU A 58 6.96 -11.12 5.87
N ALA A 59 6.18 -10.66 6.86
CA ALA A 59 5.36 -9.46 6.71
C ALA A 59 6.21 -8.21 6.43
N VAL A 60 7.32 -8.03 7.15
CA VAL A 60 8.24 -6.91 6.92
C VAL A 60 8.87 -7.00 5.52
N ALA A 61 9.32 -8.19 5.12
CA ALA A 61 9.90 -8.41 3.79
C ALA A 61 8.88 -8.14 2.67
N TYR A 62 7.62 -8.50 2.87
CA TYR A 62 6.53 -8.16 1.95
C TYR A 62 6.32 -6.65 1.84
N ALA A 63 6.29 -5.94 2.98
CA ALA A 63 6.20 -4.48 2.99
C ALA A 63 7.40 -3.83 2.28
N GLN A 64 8.61 -4.34 2.48
CA GLN A 64 9.82 -3.83 1.83
C GLN A 64 9.73 -3.96 0.31
N ARG A 65 9.40 -5.15 -0.21
CA ARG A 65 9.20 -5.36 -1.66
C ARG A 65 8.14 -4.42 -2.26
N HIS A 66 7.15 -4.01 -1.46
CA HIS A 66 6.16 -3.05 -1.91
C HIS A 66 6.72 -1.62 -1.96
N ILE A 67 7.51 -1.21 -0.97
CA ILE A 67 8.25 0.07 -0.99
C ILE A 67 9.14 0.13 -2.22
N ASP A 68 9.90 -0.92 -2.50
CA ASP A 68 10.85 -0.95 -3.61
C ASP A 68 10.12 -0.72 -4.95
N ARG A 69 9.00 -1.43 -5.18
CA ARG A 69 8.15 -1.22 -6.36
C ARG A 69 7.60 0.21 -6.47
N LEU A 70 7.18 0.82 -5.36
CA LEU A 70 6.69 2.20 -5.36
C LEU A 70 7.80 3.19 -5.73
N LEU A 71 9.01 2.98 -5.23
CA LEU A 71 10.18 3.79 -5.54
C LEU A 71 10.58 3.65 -7.02
N GLU A 72 10.61 2.43 -7.54
CA GLU A 72 10.87 2.17 -8.96
C GLU A 72 9.82 2.85 -9.86
N ALA A 73 8.54 2.71 -9.54
CA ALA A 73 7.46 3.34 -10.29
C ALA A 73 7.52 4.88 -10.23
N ARG A 74 7.97 5.45 -9.11
CA ARG A 74 8.21 6.89 -8.98
C ARG A 74 9.39 7.32 -9.85
N ALA A 75 10.53 6.63 -9.75
CA ALA A 75 11.72 6.94 -10.53
C ALA A 75 11.45 6.88 -12.04
N ARG A 76 10.65 5.90 -12.49
CA ARG A 76 10.22 5.80 -13.89
C ARG A 76 9.41 7.03 -14.33
N ARG A 77 8.39 7.43 -13.56
CA ARG A 77 7.57 8.61 -13.86
C ARG A 77 8.38 9.90 -13.87
N ASP A 78 9.35 10.03 -12.97
CA ASP A 78 10.22 11.20 -12.91
C ASP A 78 11.11 11.30 -14.17
N ARG A 79 11.64 10.18 -14.68
CA ARG A 79 12.37 10.12 -15.96
C ARG A 79 11.48 10.49 -17.14
N GLU A 80 10.32 9.84 -17.28
CA GLU A 80 9.35 10.13 -18.35
C GLU A 80 8.94 11.60 -18.36
N ARG A 81 8.75 12.19 -17.16
CA ARG A 81 8.46 13.61 -17.01
C ARG A 81 9.63 14.47 -17.49
N ALA A 82 10.85 14.19 -17.05
CA ALA A 82 12.04 14.93 -17.46
C ALA A 82 12.25 14.90 -18.98
N GLU A 83 12.12 13.73 -19.60
CA GLU A 83 12.20 13.57 -21.06
C GLU A 83 11.13 14.40 -21.78
N ARG A 84 9.89 14.38 -21.29
CA ARG A 84 8.81 15.19 -21.87
C ARG A 84 9.09 16.68 -21.76
N HIS A 85 9.58 17.16 -20.62
CA HIS A 85 9.95 18.57 -20.45
C HIS A 85 11.10 18.97 -21.38
N ALA A 86 12.11 18.12 -21.57
CA ALA A 86 13.19 18.36 -22.51
C ALA A 86 12.69 18.48 -23.96
N ARG A 87 11.78 17.59 -24.38
CA ARG A 87 11.17 17.65 -25.73
C ARG A 87 10.39 18.96 -25.95
N TYR A 88 9.60 19.39 -24.98
CA TYR A 88 8.88 20.66 -25.08
C TYR A 88 9.83 21.84 -25.17
N ALA A 89 10.89 21.89 -24.35
CA ALA A 89 11.88 22.96 -24.39
C ALA A 89 12.58 23.08 -25.76
N THR A 90 12.87 21.95 -26.42
CA THR A 90 13.47 21.92 -27.75
C THR A 90 12.50 22.24 -28.90
N GLN A 91 11.18 22.06 -28.70
CA GLN A 91 10.16 22.41 -29.70
C GLN A 91 9.65 23.84 -29.56
N SER A 92 9.85 24.48 -28.41
CA SER A 92 9.48 25.87 -28.14
C SER A 92 10.59 26.88 -28.42
N SER A 93 11.74 26.44 -28.96
CA SER A 93 12.88 27.27 -29.39
C SER A 93 13.01 27.23 -30.90
#